data_AF-A0A968IMZ5-F1
#
_entry.id   AF-A0A968IMZ5-F1
#
_cell.length_a   1.000
_cell.length_b   1.000
_cell.length_c   1.000
_cell.angle_alpha   90.00
_cell.angle_beta   90.00
_cell.angle_gamma   90.00
#
_symmetry.space_group_name_H-M   'P 1'
#
loop_
_entity.id
_entity.type
_entity.pdbx_description
1 polymer ?
#
loop_
_entity_poly.entity_id
_entity_poly.type
_entity_poly.pdbx_seq_one_letter_code
_entity_poly.pdbx_strand_id
1 'polypeptide(L)'
;MESLEQINLNAAGLDVGDREIYVCVPEGRDETAVRVFSTFTAMLYALADGLTQGGVTTVAMESTGVYWIPVFQILEERGFKVLLVNAQHLKNVPGKKTDILDCQWIQQLHTYGLLRGSFRPDEQTCVLRSYVRQREMLIQSRTSHIQHIQKALQQMNLKLTNVVSDIMGKTGMSILRDILAGVRDPQQLAQHRYRNCAKSEDEIAQSLIGDDRAEHLFALQQAVELYDVYTEKLTACEVEIERQLARFTPQISLEEHPLSPRRTTGRPKNHPQSDPRPALDQMAGVDLTDIEGLDVLTIQSILAEIGVGMSRWKTVKHFTSWLGLCPQNEKTGGKVIRTNPKKTNNRANLTFRRAAATLKTSKSALGPFYRRMRT
;
A
#
# COMPACT_ATOMS: atom_id res chain seq x y z
N MET A 1 -46.06 -8.17 2.61
CA MET A 1 -44.59 -8.12 2.54
C MET A 1 -44.10 -9.45 3.05
N GLU A 2 -43.60 -10.32 2.18
CA GLU A 2 -42.87 -11.50 2.62
C GLU A 2 -41.75 -11.02 3.55
N SER A 3 -41.74 -11.51 4.79
CA SER A 3 -40.67 -11.22 5.74
C SER A 3 -39.36 -11.67 5.12
N LEU A 4 -38.36 -10.78 5.05
CA LEU A 4 -37.02 -11.14 4.59
C LEU A 4 -36.53 -12.37 5.35
N GLU A 5 -35.98 -13.34 4.64
CA GLU A 5 -35.44 -14.57 5.22
C GLU A 5 -34.19 -14.25 6.04
N GLN A 6 -34.12 -14.76 7.27
CA GLN A 6 -32.92 -14.66 8.10
C GLN A 6 -31.93 -15.75 7.70
N ILE A 7 -30.71 -15.34 7.31
CA ILE A 7 -29.68 -16.24 6.78
C ILE A 7 -28.66 -16.61 7.85
N ASN A 8 -28.20 -15.63 8.64
CA ASN A 8 -27.15 -15.80 9.64
C ASN A 8 -27.74 -15.69 11.06
N LEU A 9 -28.38 -16.75 11.56
CA LEU A 9 -29.10 -16.74 12.86
C LEU A 9 -28.17 -16.53 14.08
N ASN A 10 -26.90 -16.89 13.94
CA ASN A 10 -25.88 -16.78 15.00
C ASN A 10 -24.88 -15.66 14.66
N ALA A 11 -25.40 -14.52 14.18
CA ALA A 11 -24.62 -13.37 13.76
C ALA A 11 -24.43 -12.35 14.89
N ALA A 12 -23.20 -11.92 15.13
CA ALA A 12 -22.89 -10.75 15.94
C ALA A 12 -22.53 -9.55 15.07
N GLY A 13 -22.82 -8.34 15.57
CA GLY A 13 -22.44 -7.07 14.98
C GLY A 13 -21.55 -6.27 15.91
N LEU A 14 -20.42 -5.78 15.39
CA LEU A 14 -19.41 -5.04 16.15
C LEU A 14 -19.24 -3.64 15.58
N ASP A 15 -19.26 -2.65 16.45
CA ASP A 15 -18.74 -1.32 16.17
C ASP A 15 -17.44 -1.11 16.95
N VAL A 16 -16.34 -0.95 16.22
CA VAL A 16 -14.97 -0.99 16.78
C VAL A 16 -14.35 0.40 16.74
N GLY A 17 -14.27 1.03 17.92
CA GLY A 17 -13.57 2.29 18.16
C GLY A 17 -12.15 2.10 18.71
N ASP A 18 -11.50 3.21 19.04
CA ASP A 18 -10.14 3.25 19.63
C ASP A 18 -10.12 2.77 21.09
N ARG A 19 -11.17 3.09 21.87
CA ARG A 19 -11.25 2.80 23.31
C ARG A 19 -12.21 1.68 23.66
N GLU A 20 -13.29 1.57 22.90
CA GLU A 20 -14.43 0.72 23.19
C GLU A 20 -14.87 -0.04 21.94
N ILE A 21 -15.40 -1.23 22.18
CA ILE A 21 -16.00 -2.10 21.17
C ILE A 21 -17.41 -2.41 21.64
N TYR A 22 -18.39 -2.00 20.84
CA TYR A 22 -19.79 -2.30 21.07
C TYR A 22 -20.15 -3.58 20.32
N VAL A 23 -20.65 -4.57 21.04
CA VAL A 23 -20.94 -5.92 20.53
C VAL A 23 -22.41 -6.19 20.70
N CYS A 24 -23.14 -6.37 19.60
CA CYS A 24 -24.51 -6.86 19.62
C CYS A 24 -24.54 -8.34 19.23
N VAL A 25 -25.25 -9.15 20.02
CA VAL A 25 -25.55 -10.56 19.73
C VAL A 25 -27.06 -10.77 19.61
N PRO A 26 -27.53 -11.86 18.97
CA PRO A 26 -28.95 -12.19 18.91
C PRO A 26 -29.56 -12.39 20.30
N GLU A 27 -30.87 -12.21 20.43
CA GLU A 27 -31.58 -12.49 21.69
C GLU A 27 -31.40 -13.95 22.12
N GLY A 28 -31.29 -14.15 23.45
CA GLY A 28 -31.09 -15.47 24.05
C GLY A 28 -29.66 -16.01 23.95
N ARG A 29 -28.70 -15.23 23.44
CA ARG A 29 -27.28 -15.60 23.31
C ARG A 29 -26.42 -15.08 24.46
N ASP A 30 -26.94 -14.15 25.25
CA ASP A 30 -26.32 -13.57 26.43
C ASP A 30 -27.42 -12.95 27.32
N GLU A 31 -27.08 -12.52 28.55
CA GLU A 31 -28.00 -11.82 29.47
C GLU A 31 -28.48 -10.49 28.88
N THR A 32 -27.59 -9.80 28.18
CA THR A 32 -27.87 -8.53 27.50
C THR A 32 -27.51 -8.63 26.02
N ALA A 33 -28.40 -8.14 25.15
CA ALA A 33 -28.18 -8.17 23.70
C ALA A 33 -26.96 -7.34 23.25
N VAL A 34 -26.58 -6.30 24.01
CA VAL A 34 -25.43 -5.45 23.71
C VAL A 34 -24.46 -5.40 24.89
N ARG A 35 -23.17 -5.60 24.62
CA ARG A 35 -22.08 -5.51 25.58
C ARG A 35 -21.00 -4.56 25.08
N VAL A 36 -20.31 -3.92 26.01
CA VAL A 36 -19.18 -3.02 25.71
C VAL A 36 -17.91 -3.63 26.27
N PHE A 37 -16.88 -3.70 25.44
CA PHE A 37 -15.54 -4.17 25.81
C PHE A 37 -14.53 -3.05 25.59
N SER A 38 -13.52 -2.96 26.46
CA SER A 38 -12.35 -2.13 26.14
C SER A 38 -11.54 -2.75 25.00
N THR A 39 -10.68 -1.96 24.36
CA THR A 39 -9.80 -2.43 23.27
C THR A 39 -8.53 -3.15 23.73
N PHE A 40 -8.33 -3.39 25.02
CA PHE A 40 -7.19 -4.16 25.53
C PHE A 40 -7.25 -5.63 25.09
N THR A 41 -6.10 -6.22 24.76
CA THR A 41 -6.00 -7.60 24.24
C THR A 41 -6.68 -8.64 25.12
N ALA A 42 -6.56 -8.54 26.45
CA ALA A 42 -7.25 -9.44 27.38
C ALA A 42 -8.78 -9.37 27.20
N MET A 43 -9.33 -8.18 26.93
CA MET A 43 -10.75 -7.99 26.66
C MET A 43 -11.15 -8.41 25.25
N LEU A 44 -10.25 -8.37 24.27
CA LEU A 44 -10.49 -8.96 22.95
C LEU A 44 -10.65 -10.48 23.04
N TYR A 45 -9.82 -11.15 23.86
CA TYR A 45 -9.99 -12.58 24.14
C TYR A 45 -11.29 -12.87 24.90
N ALA A 46 -11.61 -12.09 25.94
CA ALA A 46 -12.86 -12.24 26.68
C ALA A 46 -14.10 -12.02 25.79
N LEU A 47 -14.03 -11.07 24.85
CA LEU A 47 -15.04 -10.85 23.83
C LEU A 47 -15.20 -12.11 22.98
N ALA A 48 -14.11 -12.66 22.44
CA ALA A 48 -14.16 -13.86 21.61
C ALA A 48 -14.70 -15.07 22.39
N ASP A 49 -14.27 -15.27 23.64
CA ASP A 49 -14.77 -16.32 24.53
C ASP A 49 -16.28 -16.19 24.77
N GLY A 50 -16.76 -14.97 25.05
CA GLY A 50 -18.18 -14.68 25.22
C GLY A 50 -19.00 -15.00 23.97
N LEU A 51 -18.50 -14.62 22.78
CA LEU A 51 -19.16 -14.97 21.51
C LEU A 51 -19.21 -16.49 21.29
N THR A 52 -18.14 -17.21 21.62
CA THR A 52 -18.12 -18.68 21.51
C THR A 52 -19.12 -19.33 22.46
N GLN A 53 -19.18 -18.88 23.72
CA GLN A 53 -20.13 -19.39 24.72
C GLN A 53 -21.59 -19.11 24.33
N GLY A 54 -21.85 -17.94 23.74
CA GLY A 54 -23.17 -17.60 23.20
C GLY A 54 -23.55 -18.40 21.94
N GLY A 55 -22.63 -19.16 21.34
CA GLY A 55 -22.87 -19.93 20.12
C GLY A 55 -22.93 -19.07 18.85
N VAL A 56 -22.29 -17.90 18.85
CA VAL A 56 -22.10 -17.08 17.66
C VAL A 56 -21.17 -17.80 16.69
N THR A 57 -21.46 -17.74 15.40
CA THR A 57 -20.63 -18.41 14.35
C THR A 57 -20.09 -17.43 13.31
N THR A 58 -20.66 -16.23 13.23
CA THR A 58 -20.31 -15.24 12.21
C THR A 58 -20.40 -13.84 12.78
N VAL A 59 -19.46 -12.98 12.42
CA VAL A 59 -19.30 -11.64 12.99
C VAL A 59 -19.15 -10.65 11.86
N ALA A 60 -19.96 -9.59 11.86
CA ALA A 60 -19.72 -8.42 11.03
C ALA A 60 -19.20 -7.28 11.90
N MET A 61 -18.19 -6.54 11.40
CA MET A 61 -17.61 -5.42 12.13
C MET A 61 -17.42 -4.20 11.25
N GLU A 62 -17.62 -3.02 11.82
CA GLU A 62 -17.19 -1.74 11.26
C GLU A 62 -16.09 -1.14 12.14
N SER A 63 -15.22 -0.35 11.54
CA SER A 63 -14.16 0.35 12.27
C SER A 63 -13.62 1.53 11.50
N THR A 64 -13.32 2.59 12.25
CA THR A 64 -12.57 3.73 11.73
C THR A 64 -11.06 3.47 11.83
N GLY A 65 -10.39 3.24 10.70
CA GLY A 65 -8.94 3.07 10.66
C GLY A 65 -8.49 1.61 10.83
N VAL A 66 -7.50 1.37 11.71
CA VAL A 66 -6.81 0.08 11.86
C VAL A 66 -7.28 -0.75 13.05
N TYR A 67 -8.17 -0.23 13.90
CA TYR A 67 -8.56 -0.86 15.17
C TYR A 67 -9.22 -2.23 15.01
N TRP A 68 -9.85 -2.49 13.85
CA TRP A 68 -10.42 -3.80 13.53
C TRP A 68 -9.38 -4.93 13.41
N ILE A 69 -8.11 -4.65 13.09
CA ILE A 69 -7.12 -5.67 12.75
C ILE A 69 -6.96 -6.72 13.88
N PRO A 70 -6.64 -6.35 15.13
CA PRO A 70 -6.47 -7.33 16.21
C PRO A 70 -7.77 -8.09 16.52
N VAL A 71 -8.92 -7.41 16.45
CA VAL A 71 -10.23 -8.04 16.70
C VAL A 71 -10.52 -9.09 15.63
N PHE A 72 -10.30 -8.74 14.36
CA PHE A 72 -10.50 -9.64 13.23
C PHE A 72 -9.60 -10.87 13.32
N GLN A 73 -8.32 -10.69 13.62
CA GLN A 73 -7.35 -11.78 13.74
C GLN A 73 -7.73 -12.76 14.85
N ILE A 74 -8.03 -12.26 16.05
CA ILE A 74 -8.43 -13.11 17.19
C ILE A 74 -9.71 -13.89 16.86
N LEU A 75 -10.71 -13.24 16.24
CA LEU A 75 -11.94 -13.93 15.86
C LEU A 75 -11.72 -14.94 14.73
N GLU A 76 -10.88 -14.63 13.74
CA GLU A 76 -10.53 -15.58 12.67
C GLU A 76 -9.79 -16.81 13.23
N GLU A 77 -8.84 -16.63 14.15
CA GLU A 77 -8.11 -17.70 14.84
C GLU A 77 -9.05 -18.59 15.68
N ARG A 78 -10.10 -18.01 16.26
CA ARG A 78 -11.14 -18.74 17.01
C ARG A 78 -12.18 -19.42 16.11
N GLY A 79 -12.03 -19.33 14.79
CA GLY A 79 -12.86 -20.02 13.81
C GLY A 79 -14.16 -19.30 13.43
N PHE A 80 -14.32 -18.02 13.80
CA PHE A 80 -15.48 -17.24 13.37
C PHE A 80 -15.39 -16.89 11.89
N LYS A 81 -16.54 -16.86 11.21
CA LYS A 81 -16.63 -16.21 9.89
C LYS A 81 -16.71 -14.69 10.10
N VAL A 82 -15.60 -13.98 9.86
CA VAL A 82 -15.52 -12.54 10.10
C VAL A 82 -15.72 -11.73 8.82
N LEU A 83 -16.52 -10.67 8.90
CA LEU A 83 -16.85 -9.76 7.80
C LEU A 83 -16.52 -8.32 8.20
N LEU A 84 -15.42 -7.77 7.67
CA LEU A 84 -15.14 -6.34 7.81
C LEU A 84 -16.00 -5.54 6.83
N VAL A 85 -16.81 -4.61 7.30
CA VAL A 85 -17.75 -3.83 6.48
C VAL A 85 -17.26 -2.40 6.32
N ASN A 86 -17.47 -1.84 5.13
CA ASN A 86 -17.14 -0.44 4.87
C ASN A 86 -18.22 0.47 5.45
N ALA A 87 -17.84 1.41 6.33
CA ALA A 87 -18.72 2.41 6.92
C ALA A 87 -19.59 3.16 5.89
N GLN A 88 -19.09 3.36 4.66
CA GLN A 88 -19.84 4.05 3.59
C GLN A 88 -21.07 3.26 3.10
N HIS A 89 -21.05 1.93 3.25
CA HIS A 89 -22.18 1.06 2.89
C HIS A 89 -23.18 0.91 4.03
N LEU A 90 -22.76 1.21 5.26
CA LEU A 90 -23.58 1.24 6.46
C LEU A 90 -24.27 2.60 6.68
N LYS A 91 -24.40 3.44 5.64
CA LYS A 91 -25.08 4.74 5.77
C LYS A 91 -26.51 4.52 6.24
N ASN A 92 -26.76 4.91 7.50
CA ASN A 92 -28.03 4.73 8.18
C ASN A 92 -29.13 5.66 7.68
N VAL A 93 -30.34 5.19 7.94
CA VAL A 93 -31.62 5.90 7.96
C VAL A 93 -31.50 7.19 8.81
N PRO A 94 -32.11 8.32 8.44
CA PRO A 94 -31.98 9.58 9.18
C PRO A 94 -32.37 9.45 10.66
N GLY A 95 -31.50 9.86 11.59
CA GLY A 95 -31.74 9.81 13.05
C GLY A 95 -30.48 10.03 13.91
N LYS A 96 -30.63 10.05 15.26
CA LYS A 96 -29.52 10.14 16.21
C LYS A 96 -28.72 8.81 16.20
N LYS A 97 -27.51 8.85 15.65
CA LYS A 97 -26.55 7.74 15.59
C LYS A 97 -25.84 7.58 16.94
N THR A 98 -25.77 6.37 17.47
CA THR A 98 -25.02 6.01 18.70
C THR A 98 -24.36 4.65 18.45
N ASP A 99 -23.19 4.40 19.02
CA ASP A 99 -22.40 3.17 18.80
C ASP A 99 -23.19 1.89 19.16
N ILE A 100 -24.10 1.98 20.15
CA ILE A 100 -25.07 0.90 20.48
C ILE A 100 -25.99 0.59 19.29
N LEU A 101 -26.62 1.61 18.70
CA LEU A 101 -27.50 1.44 17.55
C LEU A 101 -26.73 0.95 16.32
N ASP A 102 -25.47 1.34 16.17
CA ASP A 102 -24.64 0.91 15.04
C ASP A 102 -24.28 -0.57 15.12
N CYS A 103 -23.83 -1.07 16.28
CA CYS A 103 -23.54 -2.49 16.43
C CYS A 103 -24.81 -3.37 16.26
N GLN A 104 -25.97 -2.90 16.74
CA GLN A 104 -27.26 -3.54 16.53
C GLN A 104 -27.65 -3.57 15.05
N TRP A 105 -27.46 -2.47 14.34
CA TRP A 105 -27.78 -2.40 12.92
C TRP A 105 -26.86 -3.28 12.08
N ILE A 106 -25.57 -3.32 12.41
CA ILE A 106 -24.61 -4.26 11.79
C ILE A 106 -25.06 -5.70 12.03
N GLN A 107 -25.44 -6.05 13.26
CA GLN A 107 -25.93 -7.38 13.62
C GLN A 107 -27.17 -7.76 12.80
N GLN A 108 -28.14 -6.85 12.70
CA GLN A 108 -29.38 -7.07 11.97
C GLN A 108 -29.12 -7.25 10.48
N LEU A 109 -28.37 -6.34 9.84
CA LEU A 109 -28.04 -6.45 8.43
C LEU A 109 -27.23 -7.72 8.11
N HIS A 110 -26.34 -8.13 9.02
CA HIS A 110 -25.60 -9.39 8.89
C HIS A 110 -26.52 -10.60 8.98
N THR A 111 -27.48 -10.59 9.90
CA THR A 111 -28.50 -11.64 10.05
C THR A 111 -29.26 -11.87 8.74
N TYR A 112 -29.64 -10.82 8.03
CA TYR A 112 -30.33 -10.90 6.73
C TYR A 112 -29.40 -11.04 5.53
N GLY A 113 -28.07 -11.15 5.72
CA GLY A 113 -27.10 -11.27 4.63
C GLY A 113 -27.01 -10.05 3.72
N LEU A 114 -27.40 -8.87 4.20
CA LEU A 114 -27.43 -7.62 3.45
C LEU A 114 -26.07 -6.90 3.43
N LEU A 115 -25.09 -7.40 4.20
CA LEU A 115 -23.75 -6.84 4.27
C LEU A 115 -22.82 -7.46 3.24
N ARG A 116 -21.99 -6.61 2.65
CA ARG A 116 -20.89 -7.03 1.78
C ARG A 116 -19.56 -6.71 2.43
N GLY A 117 -18.76 -7.75 2.66
CA GLY A 117 -17.42 -7.63 3.22
C GLY A 117 -16.47 -6.87 2.30
N SER A 118 -15.60 -6.10 2.94
CA SER A 118 -14.39 -5.54 2.36
C SER A 118 -13.42 -6.67 2.02
N PHE A 119 -12.64 -6.47 0.96
CA PHE A 119 -11.64 -7.45 0.56
C PHE A 119 -10.49 -7.47 1.56
N ARG A 120 -10.24 -8.66 2.12
CA ARG A 120 -9.03 -9.02 2.85
C ARG A 120 -8.42 -10.25 2.16
N PRO A 121 -7.12 -10.25 1.86
CA PRO A 121 -6.46 -11.42 1.29
C PRO A 121 -6.25 -12.47 2.39
N ASP A 122 -5.60 -13.58 2.06
CA ASP A 122 -5.11 -14.53 3.06
C ASP A 122 -4.06 -13.91 4.02
N GLU A 123 -3.79 -14.61 5.12
CA GLU A 123 -2.90 -14.13 6.18
C GLU A 123 -1.47 -13.88 5.70
N GLN A 124 -0.90 -14.78 4.89
CA GLN A 124 0.46 -14.61 4.38
C GLN A 124 0.57 -13.36 3.50
N THR A 125 -0.45 -13.11 2.66
CA THR A 125 -0.54 -11.89 1.87
C THR A 125 -0.77 -10.65 2.76
N CYS A 126 -1.52 -10.73 3.85
CA CYS A 126 -1.67 -9.62 4.80
C CYS A 126 -0.33 -9.20 5.42
N VAL A 127 0.50 -10.17 5.82
CA VAL A 127 1.86 -9.90 6.34
C VAL A 127 2.72 -9.24 5.27
N LEU A 128 2.75 -9.78 4.05
CA LEU A 128 3.49 -9.19 2.92
C LEU A 128 3.03 -7.75 2.64
N ARG A 129 1.71 -7.51 2.65
CA ARG A 129 1.12 -6.18 2.49
C ARG A 129 1.63 -5.19 3.51
N SER A 130 1.68 -5.57 4.78
CA SER A 130 2.15 -4.70 5.85
C SER A 130 3.59 -4.25 5.60
N TYR A 131 4.50 -5.16 5.22
CA TYR A 131 5.87 -4.80 4.89
C TYR A 131 5.98 -3.95 3.62
N VAL A 132 5.27 -4.31 2.55
CA VAL A 132 5.32 -3.53 1.29
C VAL A 132 4.74 -2.12 1.48
N ARG A 133 3.69 -1.96 2.29
CA ARG A 133 3.14 -0.66 2.64
C ARG A 133 4.09 0.15 3.52
N GLN A 134 4.78 -0.48 4.48
CA GLN A 134 5.82 0.15 5.29
C GLN A 134 6.96 0.65 4.41
N ARG A 135 7.43 -0.18 3.47
CA ARG A 135 8.43 0.18 2.47
C ARG A 135 8.03 1.42 1.68
N GLU A 136 6.77 1.50 1.23
CA GLU A 136 6.27 2.68 0.52
C GLU A 136 6.28 3.94 1.40
N MET A 137 5.92 3.84 2.67
CA MET A 137 5.98 4.98 3.61
C MET A 137 7.42 5.46 3.86
N LEU A 138 8.37 4.53 3.97
CA LEU A 138 9.80 4.86 4.10
C LEU A 138 10.31 5.59 2.85
N ILE A 139 9.92 5.14 1.65
CA ILE A 139 10.28 5.82 0.39
C ILE A 139 9.69 7.22 0.34
N GLN A 140 8.43 7.41 0.74
CA GLN A 140 7.79 8.72 0.78
C GLN A 140 8.53 9.67 1.74
N SER A 141 8.83 9.19 2.95
CA SER A 141 9.57 9.96 3.96
C SER A 141 10.97 10.34 3.48
N ARG A 142 11.71 9.38 2.89
CA ARG A 142 13.01 9.66 2.28
C ARG A 142 12.93 10.70 1.15
N THR A 143 11.88 10.62 0.33
CA THR A 143 11.67 11.57 -0.78
C THR A 143 11.50 13.00 -0.28
N SER A 144 10.79 13.21 0.84
CA SER A 144 10.69 14.52 1.48
C SER A 144 12.06 15.06 1.89
N HIS A 145 12.95 14.21 2.41
CA HIS A 145 14.31 14.65 2.76
C HIS A 145 15.20 14.92 1.54
N ILE A 146 15.01 14.23 0.41
CA ILE A 146 15.66 14.61 -0.85
C ILE A 146 15.24 16.04 -1.26
N GLN A 147 13.96 16.39 -1.11
CA GLN A 147 13.49 17.75 -1.39
C GLN A 147 14.09 18.77 -0.42
N HIS A 148 14.26 18.41 0.85
CA HIS A 148 14.93 19.27 1.83
C HIS A 148 16.42 19.48 1.51
N ILE A 149 17.13 18.45 1.04
CA ILE A 149 18.50 18.57 0.53
C ILE A 149 18.55 19.56 -0.63
N GLN A 150 17.68 19.37 -1.63
CA GLN A 150 17.61 20.27 -2.79
C GLN A 150 17.29 21.72 -2.39
N LYS A 151 16.40 21.90 -1.43
CA LYS A 151 16.07 23.23 -0.88
C LYS A 151 17.29 23.89 -0.26
N ALA A 152 18.02 23.19 0.60
CA ALA A 152 19.22 23.73 1.25
C ALA A 152 20.30 24.11 0.21
N LEU A 153 20.55 23.24 -0.78
CA LEU A 153 21.44 23.55 -1.90
C LEU A 153 21.01 24.81 -2.65
N GLN A 154 19.72 24.95 -2.97
CA GLN A 154 19.19 26.11 -3.67
C GLN A 154 19.31 27.40 -2.85
N GLN A 155 19.12 27.33 -1.53
CA GLN A 155 19.28 28.48 -0.62
C GLN A 155 20.74 28.95 -0.53
N MET A 156 21.69 28.02 -0.61
CA MET A 156 23.14 28.29 -0.71
C MET A 156 23.61 28.60 -2.14
N ASN A 157 22.68 28.68 -3.09
CA ASN A 157 22.95 28.85 -4.52
C ASN A 157 23.83 27.77 -5.18
N LEU A 158 23.92 26.57 -4.59
CA LEU A 158 24.65 25.42 -5.14
C LEU A 158 23.78 24.69 -6.18
N LYS A 159 24.15 24.78 -7.47
CA LYS A 159 23.37 24.28 -8.62
C LYS A 159 23.69 22.85 -9.01
N LEU A 160 24.03 22.01 -8.03
CA LEU A 160 24.41 20.61 -8.25
C LEU A 160 23.33 19.81 -9.02
N THR A 161 22.04 20.10 -8.78
CA THR A 161 20.91 19.45 -9.49
C THR A 161 20.85 19.74 -10.99
N ASN A 162 21.54 20.77 -11.47
CA ASN A 162 21.57 21.13 -12.90
C ASN A 162 22.65 20.35 -13.66
N VAL A 163 23.67 19.86 -12.96
CA VAL A 163 24.85 19.21 -13.55
C VAL A 163 24.95 17.72 -13.21
N VAL A 164 24.30 17.27 -12.13
CA VAL A 164 24.21 15.86 -11.73
C VAL A 164 22.76 15.39 -11.78
N SER A 165 22.50 14.38 -12.61
CA SER A 165 21.15 13.83 -12.83
C SER A 165 20.57 13.11 -11.62
N ASP A 166 21.42 12.59 -10.74
CA ASP A 166 21.02 11.96 -9.47
C ASP A 166 21.94 12.40 -8.33
N ILE A 167 21.52 13.45 -7.62
CA ILE A 167 22.28 13.98 -6.47
C ILE A 167 22.41 12.97 -5.32
N MET A 168 21.52 11.97 -5.27
CA MET A 168 21.56 10.88 -4.28
C MET A 168 22.44 9.70 -4.74
N GLY A 169 23.00 9.78 -5.95
CA GLY A 169 24.00 8.83 -6.44
C GLY A 169 25.38 9.08 -5.82
N LYS A 170 26.35 8.23 -6.16
CA LYS A 170 27.71 8.28 -5.60
C LYS A 170 28.34 9.67 -5.65
N THR A 171 28.43 10.27 -6.85
CA THR A 171 29.02 11.61 -7.04
C THR A 171 28.36 12.66 -6.16
N GLY A 172 27.03 12.75 -6.20
CA GLY A 172 26.30 13.80 -5.48
C GLY A 172 26.40 13.62 -3.96
N MET A 173 26.28 12.39 -3.46
CA MET A 173 26.41 12.13 -2.02
C MET A 173 27.82 12.40 -1.51
N SER A 174 28.88 12.04 -2.26
CA SER A 174 30.24 12.39 -1.85
C SER A 174 30.44 13.90 -1.74
N ILE A 175 29.97 14.66 -2.74
CA ILE A 175 30.02 16.13 -2.72
C ILE A 175 29.26 16.69 -1.51
N LEU A 176 28.04 16.20 -1.26
CA LEU A 176 27.22 16.64 -0.12
C LEU A 176 27.92 16.38 1.22
N ARG A 177 28.58 15.22 1.36
CA ARG A 177 29.30 14.86 2.59
C ARG A 177 30.52 15.72 2.81
N ASP A 178 31.27 16.03 1.76
CA ASP A 178 32.44 16.90 1.87
C ASP A 178 32.05 18.35 2.21
N ILE A 179 30.97 18.87 1.62
CA ILE A 179 30.40 20.17 2.01
C ILE A 179 30.09 20.17 3.51
N LEU A 180 29.43 19.13 4.01
CA LEU A 180 29.09 18.99 5.43
C LEU A 180 30.32 18.80 6.33
N ALA A 181 31.40 18.19 5.80
CA ALA A 181 32.68 18.05 6.49
C ALA A 181 33.52 19.34 6.50
N GLY A 182 33.05 20.43 5.87
CA GLY A 182 33.73 21.72 5.88
C GLY A 182 34.54 22.03 4.61
N VAL A 183 34.51 21.17 3.60
CA VAL A 183 35.17 21.43 2.31
C VAL A 183 34.43 22.54 1.55
N ARG A 184 35.17 23.52 1.05
CA ARG A 184 34.62 24.69 0.33
C ARG A 184 35.21 24.90 -1.05
N ASP A 185 36.35 24.29 -1.36
CA ASP A 185 36.96 24.41 -2.68
C ASP A 185 36.11 23.67 -3.74
N PRO A 186 35.50 24.40 -4.71
CA PRO A 186 34.66 23.78 -5.73
C PRO A 186 35.42 22.79 -6.62
N GLN A 187 36.73 23.01 -6.83
CA GLN A 187 37.57 22.12 -7.63
C GLN A 187 37.78 20.80 -6.90
N GLN A 188 38.14 20.85 -5.61
CA GLN A 188 38.21 19.66 -4.77
C GLN A 188 36.90 18.87 -4.75
N LEU A 189 35.75 19.55 -4.60
CA LEU A 189 34.45 18.88 -4.60
C LEU A 189 34.14 18.22 -5.96
N ALA A 190 34.50 18.88 -7.07
CA ALA A 190 34.25 18.37 -8.42
C ALA A 190 35.05 17.09 -8.75
N GLN A 191 36.17 16.83 -8.07
CA GLN A 191 36.96 15.60 -8.23
C GLN A 191 36.18 14.32 -7.90
N HIS A 192 35.09 14.41 -7.13
CA HIS A 192 34.16 13.29 -6.91
C HIS A 192 33.42 12.84 -8.17
N ARG A 193 33.56 13.57 -9.28
CA ARG A 193 32.95 13.27 -10.57
C ARG A 193 33.31 11.86 -11.03
N TYR A 194 32.30 11.00 -11.06
CA TYR A 194 32.43 9.69 -11.68
C TYR A 194 32.47 9.76 -13.22
N ARG A 195 33.11 8.78 -13.85
CA ARG A 195 33.37 8.73 -15.31
C ARG A 195 32.12 8.84 -16.22
N ASN A 196 30.94 8.53 -15.70
CA ASN A 196 29.67 8.57 -16.44
C ASN A 196 28.90 9.89 -16.28
N CYS A 197 29.43 10.86 -15.52
CA CYS A 197 28.85 12.19 -15.43
C CYS A 197 28.99 12.89 -16.79
N ALA A 198 27.86 13.33 -17.35
CA ALA A 198 27.82 13.99 -18.66
C ALA A 198 28.54 15.35 -18.67
N LYS A 199 28.48 16.07 -17.55
CA LYS A 199 29.12 17.38 -17.37
C LYS A 199 30.58 17.24 -16.98
N SER A 200 31.42 18.17 -17.42
CA SER A 200 32.85 18.17 -17.08
C SER A 200 33.09 18.45 -15.59
N GLU A 201 34.30 18.21 -15.12
CA GLU A 201 34.72 18.59 -13.76
C GLU A 201 34.58 20.11 -13.56
N ASP A 202 35.04 20.91 -14.53
CA ASP A 202 34.91 22.37 -14.51
C ASP A 202 33.45 22.85 -14.43
N GLU A 203 32.54 22.25 -15.21
CA GLU A 203 31.10 22.59 -15.15
C GLU A 203 30.51 22.24 -13.78
N ILE A 204 30.94 21.13 -13.17
CA ILE A 204 30.51 20.74 -11.83
C ILE A 204 31.06 21.73 -10.79
N ALA A 205 32.35 22.07 -10.85
CA ALA A 205 32.96 23.04 -9.96
C ALA A 205 32.24 24.40 -10.03
N GLN A 206 31.94 24.89 -11.24
CA GLN A 206 31.19 26.13 -11.43
C GLN A 206 29.80 26.09 -10.76
N SER A 207 29.14 24.93 -10.75
CA SER A 207 27.84 24.76 -10.10
C SER A 207 27.91 24.76 -8.57
N LEU A 208 29.10 24.58 -8.00
CA LEU A 208 29.35 24.50 -6.56
C LEU A 208 29.85 25.83 -5.97
N ILE A 209 29.88 26.89 -6.78
CA ILE A 209 30.12 28.26 -6.30
C ILE A 209 28.83 28.79 -5.69
N GLY A 210 28.84 29.06 -4.38
CA GLY A 210 27.69 29.51 -3.61
C GLY A 210 28.10 30.12 -2.28
N ASP A 211 27.13 30.29 -1.37
CA ASP A 211 27.39 30.67 0.02
C ASP A 211 27.33 29.44 0.95
N ASP A 212 27.83 29.59 2.18
CA ASP A 212 27.93 28.50 3.17
C ASP A 212 27.28 28.88 4.51
N ARG A 213 26.12 29.55 4.42
CA ARG A 213 25.37 30.00 5.60
C ARG A 213 25.06 28.85 6.57
N ALA A 214 25.38 29.07 7.84
CA ALA A 214 25.33 28.04 8.89
C ALA A 214 23.94 27.42 9.05
N GLU A 215 22.87 28.20 8.94
CA GLU A 215 21.49 27.72 9.04
C GLU A 215 21.09 26.78 7.89
N HIS A 216 21.66 26.97 6.70
CA HIS A 216 21.39 26.12 5.53
C HIS A 216 22.23 24.85 5.57
N LEU A 217 23.50 24.95 6.01
CA LEU A 217 24.34 23.78 6.28
C LEU A 217 23.74 22.90 7.38
N PHE A 218 23.20 23.50 8.45
CA PHE A 218 22.51 22.77 9.52
C PHE A 218 21.29 22.01 8.99
N ALA A 219 20.45 22.67 8.18
CA ALA A 219 19.30 22.03 7.55
C ALA A 219 19.70 20.92 6.56
N LEU A 220 20.79 21.14 5.80
CA LEU A 220 21.36 20.14 4.90
C LEU A 220 21.82 18.91 5.68
N GLN A 221 22.55 19.10 6.78
CA GLN A 221 23.04 18.01 7.64
C GLN A 221 21.89 17.12 8.10
N GLN A 222 20.85 17.70 8.71
CA GLN A 222 19.70 16.94 9.19
C GLN A 222 18.96 16.21 8.06
N ALA A 223 18.82 16.84 6.89
CA ALA A 223 18.15 16.21 5.76
C ALA A 223 18.96 15.02 5.20
N VAL A 224 20.29 15.15 5.16
CA VAL A 224 21.22 14.11 4.72
C VAL A 224 21.27 12.95 5.73
N GLU A 225 21.29 13.22 7.03
CA GLU A 225 21.20 12.20 8.09
C GLU A 225 19.88 11.41 8.02
N LEU A 226 18.75 12.11 7.89
CA LEU A 226 17.44 11.44 7.79
C LEU A 226 17.33 10.64 6.50
N TYR A 227 17.91 11.12 5.39
CA TYR A 227 18.01 10.33 4.15
C TYR A 227 18.73 8.99 4.36
N ASP A 228 19.85 8.98 5.09
CA ASP A 228 20.58 7.76 5.42
C ASP A 228 19.77 6.83 6.31
N VAL A 229 19.18 7.36 7.38
CA VAL A 229 18.35 6.58 8.31
C VAL A 229 17.23 5.89 7.54
N TYR A 230 16.50 6.60 6.69
CA TYR A 230 15.45 5.99 5.88
C TYR A 230 15.98 4.99 4.86
N THR A 231 17.21 5.18 4.35
CA THR A 231 17.85 4.22 3.45
C THR A 231 18.21 2.92 4.17
N GLU A 232 18.75 3.00 5.39
CA GLU A 232 19.01 1.84 6.25
C GLU A 232 17.71 1.10 6.58
N LYS A 233 16.67 1.82 7.02
CA LYS A 233 15.37 1.20 7.34
C LYS A 233 14.69 0.60 6.11
N LEU A 234 14.90 1.18 4.93
CA LEU A 234 14.41 0.59 3.69
C LEU A 234 15.07 -0.77 3.42
N THR A 235 16.39 -0.86 3.57
CA THR A 235 17.13 -2.13 3.42
C THR A 235 16.66 -3.17 4.44
N ALA A 236 16.48 -2.80 5.70
CA ALA A 236 15.93 -3.72 6.71
C ALA A 236 14.51 -4.21 6.35
N CYS A 237 13.66 -3.32 5.83
CA CYS A 237 12.32 -3.68 5.37
C CYS A 237 12.34 -4.62 4.16
N GLU A 238 13.31 -4.45 3.25
CA GLU A 238 13.48 -5.34 2.09
C GLU A 238 13.86 -6.77 2.49
N VAL A 239 14.67 -6.93 3.53
CA VAL A 239 15.01 -8.25 4.10
C VAL A 239 13.77 -8.96 4.63
N GLU A 240 12.86 -8.26 5.33
CA GLU A 240 11.62 -8.85 5.82
C GLU A 240 10.65 -9.21 4.68
N ILE A 241 10.61 -8.40 3.62
CA ILE A 241 9.81 -8.71 2.42
C ILE A 241 10.34 -10.00 1.77
N GLU A 242 11.64 -10.13 1.59
CA GLU A 242 12.27 -11.32 1.03
C GLU A 242 11.98 -12.56 1.89
N ARG A 243 12.14 -12.45 3.21
CA ARG A 243 11.82 -13.53 4.15
C ARG A 243 10.35 -13.93 4.08
N GLN A 244 9.43 -12.98 3.94
CA GLN A 244 8.02 -13.29 3.82
C GLN A 244 7.68 -13.91 2.46
N LEU A 245 8.28 -13.45 1.37
CA LEU A 245 8.12 -14.07 0.05
C LEU A 245 8.57 -15.54 0.05
N ALA A 246 9.68 -15.85 0.74
CA ALA A 246 10.17 -17.22 0.88
C ALA A 246 9.24 -18.16 1.67
N ARG A 247 8.23 -17.65 2.37
CA ARG A 247 7.24 -18.45 3.13
C ARG A 247 6.03 -18.87 2.30
N PHE A 248 5.85 -18.30 1.10
CA PHE A 248 4.78 -18.72 0.21
C PHE A 248 5.14 -20.07 -0.42
N THR A 249 4.14 -20.94 -0.56
CA THR A 249 4.31 -22.20 -1.29
C THR A 249 4.54 -21.89 -2.77
N PRO A 250 5.67 -22.32 -3.36
CA PRO A 250 5.95 -22.08 -4.77
C PRO A 250 4.91 -22.83 -5.63
N GLN A 251 4.32 -22.11 -6.58
CA GLN A 251 3.39 -22.66 -7.58
C GLN A 251 4.11 -23.28 -8.77
N ILE A 252 5.36 -22.87 -9.01
CA ILE A 252 6.24 -23.39 -10.07
C ILE A 252 7.65 -23.65 -9.54
N SER A 253 8.34 -24.61 -10.15
CA SER A 253 9.78 -24.77 -10.01
C SER A 253 10.51 -23.91 -11.05
N LEU A 254 11.52 -23.15 -10.63
CA LEU A 254 12.35 -22.36 -11.55
C LEU A 254 13.30 -23.22 -12.38
N GLU A 255 13.50 -24.49 -12.01
CA GLU A 255 14.27 -25.46 -12.81
C GLU A 255 13.47 -25.90 -14.04
N GLU A 256 12.17 -26.11 -13.87
CA GLU A 256 11.25 -26.52 -14.94
C GLU A 256 10.73 -25.32 -15.75
N HIS A 257 10.59 -24.17 -15.09
CA HIS A 257 10.10 -22.93 -15.67
C HIS A 257 11.10 -21.80 -15.42
N PRO A 258 12.19 -21.72 -16.22
CA PRO A 258 13.21 -20.70 -16.04
C PRO A 258 12.68 -19.30 -16.33
N LEU A 259 13.26 -18.31 -15.67
CA LEU A 259 12.88 -16.90 -15.82
C LEU A 259 13.10 -16.40 -17.24
N SER A 260 12.13 -15.65 -17.78
CA SER A 260 12.28 -14.97 -19.06
C SER A 260 13.46 -13.98 -19.01
N PRO A 261 14.15 -13.70 -20.13
CA PRO A 261 15.17 -12.66 -20.17
C PRO A 261 14.61 -11.29 -19.77
N ARG A 262 15.34 -10.53 -18.95
CA ARG A 262 14.92 -9.17 -18.56
C ARG A 262 14.83 -8.28 -19.80
N ARG A 263 13.68 -7.62 -19.98
CA ARG A 263 13.45 -6.67 -21.08
C ARG A 263 14.24 -5.38 -20.93
N THR A 264 14.65 -5.02 -19.71
CA THR A 264 15.42 -3.81 -19.41
C THR A 264 16.71 -4.14 -18.65
N THR A 265 17.80 -3.46 -19.00
CA THR A 265 19.14 -3.69 -18.43
C THR A 265 19.49 -2.71 -17.31
N GLY A 266 18.65 -1.70 -17.05
CA GLY A 266 18.86 -0.69 -16.00
C GLY A 266 18.22 -1.08 -14.67
N ARG A 267 18.92 -0.84 -13.56
CA ARG A 267 18.36 -0.96 -12.20
C ARG A 267 17.55 0.31 -11.88
N PRO A 268 16.21 0.23 -11.73
CA PRO A 268 15.40 1.41 -11.43
C PRO A 268 15.75 2.00 -10.04
N LYS A 269 15.41 3.27 -9.84
CA LYS A 269 15.57 3.91 -8.52
C LYS A 269 14.78 3.12 -7.47
N ASN A 270 15.35 3.02 -6.27
CA ASN A 270 14.77 2.26 -5.16
C ASN A 270 14.58 0.77 -5.49
N HIS A 271 15.34 0.17 -6.41
CA HIS A 271 15.30 -1.30 -6.56
C HIS A 271 15.91 -1.97 -5.31
N PRO A 272 15.32 -3.04 -4.77
CA PRO A 272 15.85 -3.74 -3.61
C PRO A 272 17.24 -4.32 -3.88
N GLN A 273 18.02 -4.56 -2.81
CA GLN A 273 19.37 -5.12 -2.92
C GLN A 273 19.37 -6.50 -3.59
N SER A 274 18.52 -7.41 -3.12
CA SER A 274 18.20 -8.68 -3.74
C SER A 274 17.18 -8.51 -4.87
N ASP A 275 17.15 -9.45 -5.82
CA ASP A 275 16.13 -9.46 -6.87
C ASP A 275 14.90 -10.23 -6.38
N PRO A 276 13.73 -9.59 -6.16
CA PRO A 276 12.56 -10.32 -5.68
C PRO A 276 11.81 -11.03 -6.82
N ARG A 277 12.20 -10.84 -8.09
CA ARG A 277 11.53 -11.45 -9.25
C ARG A 277 11.36 -12.99 -9.13
N PRO A 278 12.40 -13.77 -8.80
CA PRO A 278 12.26 -15.23 -8.73
C PRO A 278 11.19 -15.67 -7.72
N ALA A 279 11.16 -15.04 -6.53
CA ALA A 279 10.20 -15.35 -5.50
C ALA A 279 8.77 -14.91 -5.86
N LEU A 280 8.63 -13.78 -6.55
CA LEU A 280 7.32 -13.32 -7.04
C LEU A 280 6.76 -14.23 -8.13
N ASP A 281 7.60 -14.73 -9.03
CA ASP A 281 7.19 -15.65 -10.10
C ASP A 281 6.81 -17.01 -9.53
N GLN A 282 7.58 -17.53 -8.56
CA GLN A 282 7.21 -18.73 -7.79
C GLN A 282 5.89 -18.55 -7.05
N MET A 283 5.66 -17.40 -6.41
CA MET A 283 4.40 -17.09 -5.73
C MET A 283 3.23 -17.04 -6.72
N ALA A 284 3.40 -16.36 -7.86
CA ALA A 284 2.34 -16.16 -8.85
C ALA A 284 2.09 -17.37 -9.76
N GLY A 285 3.08 -18.25 -9.91
CA GLY A 285 3.08 -19.38 -10.86
C GLY A 285 3.37 -18.99 -12.32
N VAL A 286 3.68 -17.73 -12.58
CA VAL A 286 3.97 -17.21 -13.92
C VAL A 286 4.79 -15.93 -13.80
N ASP A 287 5.66 -15.68 -14.77
CA ASP A 287 6.41 -14.43 -14.86
C ASP A 287 5.51 -13.28 -15.30
N LEU A 288 5.08 -12.46 -14.33
CA LEU A 288 4.23 -11.30 -14.60
C LEU A 288 5.03 -10.12 -15.19
N THR A 289 6.37 -10.15 -15.17
CA THR A 289 7.22 -9.10 -15.76
C THR A 289 7.24 -9.18 -17.29
N ASP A 290 6.78 -10.28 -17.87
CA ASP A 290 6.59 -10.42 -19.32
C ASP A 290 5.50 -9.48 -19.85
N ILE A 291 4.55 -9.09 -18.99
CA ILE A 291 3.54 -8.08 -19.32
C ILE A 291 4.18 -6.70 -19.35
N GLU A 292 4.09 -6.03 -20.49
CA GLU A 292 4.70 -4.73 -20.63
C GLU A 292 4.07 -3.65 -19.75
N GLY A 293 4.94 -2.82 -19.17
CA GLY A 293 4.56 -1.78 -18.23
C GLY A 293 4.45 -2.29 -16.78
N LEU A 294 4.54 -3.60 -16.55
CA LEU A 294 4.70 -4.17 -15.21
C LEU A 294 6.18 -4.45 -14.94
N ASP A 295 6.78 -3.70 -14.02
CA ASP A 295 8.08 -4.04 -13.46
C ASP A 295 7.95 -4.88 -12.18
N VAL A 296 9.09 -5.39 -11.71
CA VAL A 296 9.18 -6.25 -10.53
C VAL A 296 8.54 -5.60 -9.29
N LEU A 297 8.80 -4.31 -9.04
CA LEU A 297 8.26 -3.61 -7.87
C LEU A 297 6.76 -3.30 -8.00
N THR A 298 6.28 -3.07 -9.21
CA THR A 298 4.87 -2.93 -9.54
C THR A 298 4.14 -4.23 -9.24
N ILE A 299 4.70 -5.37 -9.66
CA ILE A 299 4.15 -6.71 -9.38
C ILE A 299 4.13 -6.99 -7.89
N GLN A 300 5.24 -6.74 -7.19
CA GLN A 300 5.30 -6.87 -5.72
C GLN A 300 4.19 -6.07 -5.04
N SER A 301 3.98 -4.82 -5.48
CA SER A 301 2.94 -3.95 -4.91
C SER A 301 1.53 -4.46 -5.21
N ILE A 302 1.29 -5.00 -6.41
CA ILE A 302 0.00 -5.60 -6.78
C ILE A 302 -0.27 -6.85 -5.95
N LEU A 303 0.67 -7.81 -5.95
CA LEU A 303 0.52 -9.09 -5.26
C LEU A 303 0.40 -8.91 -3.74
N ALA A 304 1.10 -7.95 -3.14
CA ALA A 304 0.90 -7.62 -1.74
C ALA A 304 -0.52 -7.08 -1.45
N GLU A 305 -1.15 -6.39 -2.39
CA GLU A 305 -2.49 -5.81 -2.24
C GLU A 305 -3.64 -6.75 -2.60
N ILE A 306 -3.42 -7.82 -3.37
CA ILE A 306 -4.51 -8.70 -3.83
C ILE A 306 -4.23 -10.20 -3.64
N GLY A 307 -2.98 -10.59 -3.39
CA GLY A 307 -2.55 -11.99 -3.40
C GLY A 307 -2.57 -12.58 -4.81
N VAL A 308 -2.60 -13.92 -4.87
CA VAL A 308 -2.68 -14.66 -6.15
C VAL A 308 -4.08 -15.25 -6.41
N GLY A 309 -4.92 -15.33 -5.38
CA GLY A 309 -6.26 -15.92 -5.45
C GLY A 309 -7.29 -15.02 -6.13
N MET A 310 -7.53 -15.23 -7.43
CA MET A 310 -8.49 -14.44 -8.23
C MET A 310 -9.95 -14.87 -8.07
N SER A 311 -10.24 -15.99 -7.40
CA SER A 311 -11.60 -16.52 -7.20
C SER A 311 -12.52 -15.61 -6.38
N ARG A 312 -11.95 -14.60 -5.70
CA ARG A 312 -12.68 -13.59 -4.92
C ARG A 312 -13.56 -12.67 -5.78
N TRP A 313 -13.27 -12.58 -7.09
CA TRP A 313 -14.09 -11.85 -8.05
C TRP A 313 -14.66 -12.80 -9.08
N LYS A 314 -15.99 -12.73 -9.29
CA LYS A 314 -16.69 -13.60 -10.25
C LYS A 314 -16.13 -13.49 -11.68
N THR A 315 -15.70 -12.29 -12.07
CA THR A 315 -15.10 -12.04 -13.39
C THR A 315 -14.07 -10.91 -13.32
N VAL A 316 -13.25 -10.79 -14.37
CA VAL A 316 -12.32 -9.66 -14.54
C VAL A 316 -13.02 -8.29 -14.47
N LYS A 317 -14.28 -8.19 -14.92
CA LYS A 317 -15.06 -6.94 -14.83
C LYS A 317 -15.38 -6.57 -13.38
N HIS A 318 -15.61 -7.56 -12.53
CA HIS A 318 -15.81 -7.33 -11.09
C HIS A 318 -14.52 -6.89 -10.42
N PHE A 319 -13.38 -7.48 -10.80
CA PHE A 319 -12.07 -7.09 -10.29
C PHE A 319 -11.72 -5.64 -10.66
N THR A 320 -11.85 -5.26 -11.93
CA THR A 320 -11.56 -3.89 -12.39
C THR A 320 -12.52 -2.86 -11.79
N SER A 321 -13.78 -3.23 -11.56
CA SER A 321 -14.74 -2.39 -10.84
C SER A 321 -14.40 -2.23 -9.35
N TRP A 322 -13.99 -3.31 -8.69
CA TRP A 322 -13.53 -3.27 -7.29
C TRP A 322 -12.28 -2.39 -7.13
N LEU A 323 -11.31 -2.53 -8.03
CA LEU A 323 -10.15 -1.64 -8.07
C LEU A 323 -10.55 -0.18 -8.27
N GLY A 324 -11.69 0.11 -8.92
CA GLY A 324 -12.07 1.46 -9.34
C GLY A 324 -11.34 1.91 -10.60
N LEU A 325 -10.92 0.97 -11.45
CA LEU A 325 -10.34 1.27 -12.76
C LEU A 325 -11.41 1.52 -13.83
N CYS A 326 -12.63 1.01 -13.61
CA CYS A 326 -13.75 1.32 -14.48
C CYS A 326 -14.35 2.71 -14.15
N PRO A 327 -14.89 3.43 -15.15
CA PRO A 327 -15.66 4.63 -14.90
C PRO A 327 -16.91 4.33 -14.06
N GLN A 328 -17.30 5.30 -13.23
CA GLN A 328 -18.56 5.28 -12.49
C GLN A 328 -19.59 6.09 -13.27
N ASN A 329 -20.59 5.39 -13.78
CA ASN A 329 -21.69 5.98 -14.54
C ASN A 329 -22.88 6.25 -13.61
N GLU A 330 -23.26 7.51 -13.49
CA GLU A 330 -24.51 7.93 -12.84
C GLU A 330 -25.63 7.85 -13.87
N LYS A 331 -26.66 7.05 -13.57
CA LYS A 331 -27.78 6.79 -14.47
C LYS A 331 -29.10 7.23 -13.84
N THR A 332 -29.95 7.90 -14.61
CA THR A 332 -31.36 8.18 -14.27
C THR A 332 -32.23 7.89 -15.49
N GLY A 333 -33.39 7.25 -15.29
CA GLY A 333 -34.28 6.88 -16.39
C GLY A 333 -33.61 6.00 -17.46
N GLY A 334 -32.62 5.18 -17.06
CA GLY A 334 -31.85 4.32 -17.97
C GLY A 334 -30.73 5.01 -18.76
N LYS A 335 -30.65 6.35 -18.74
CA LYS A 335 -29.62 7.12 -19.45
C LYS A 335 -28.45 7.47 -18.53
N VAL A 336 -27.22 7.41 -19.06
CA VAL A 336 -26.03 7.88 -18.35
C VAL A 336 -26.03 9.40 -18.41
N ILE A 337 -26.09 10.05 -17.26
CA ILE A 337 -26.06 11.52 -17.14
C ILE A 337 -24.64 11.99 -16.91
N ARG A 338 -23.85 11.22 -16.14
CA ARG A 338 -22.50 11.61 -15.77
C ARG A 338 -21.60 10.39 -15.68
N THR A 339 -20.35 10.57 -16.10
CA THR A 339 -19.30 9.57 -16.02
C THR A 339 -18.11 10.17 -15.31
N ASN A 340 -17.76 9.64 -14.13
CA ASN A 340 -16.60 10.11 -13.37
C ASN A 340 -15.68 8.93 -13.00
N PRO A 341 -14.37 9.16 -12.80
CA PRO A 341 -13.53 8.20 -12.12
C PRO A 341 -14.04 7.95 -10.69
N LYS A 342 -14.08 6.70 -10.25
CA LYS A 342 -14.39 6.37 -8.86
C LYS A 342 -13.23 6.80 -7.96
N LYS A 343 -13.50 7.63 -6.94
CA LYS A 343 -12.51 7.94 -5.90
C LYS A 343 -12.19 6.65 -5.13
N THR A 344 -10.91 6.33 -4.99
CA THR A 344 -10.46 5.09 -4.35
C THR A 344 -9.10 5.31 -3.68
N ASN A 345 -8.92 4.69 -2.51
CA ASN A 345 -7.64 4.64 -1.79
C ASN A 345 -6.93 3.29 -2.03
N ASN A 346 -7.39 2.50 -3.00
CA ASN A 346 -6.81 1.20 -3.33
C ASN A 346 -5.42 1.38 -3.96
N ARG A 347 -4.37 0.90 -3.29
CA ARG A 347 -2.98 1.03 -3.79
C ARG A 347 -2.72 0.23 -5.06
N ALA A 348 -3.41 -0.89 -5.26
CA ALA A 348 -3.31 -1.64 -6.51
C ALA A 348 -3.88 -0.84 -7.70
N ASN A 349 -4.96 -0.06 -7.50
CA ASN A 349 -5.46 0.85 -8.54
C ASN A 349 -4.39 1.83 -9.00
N LEU A 350 -3.76 2.52 -8.04
CA LEU A 350 -2.70 3.48 -8.34
C LEU A 350 -1.53 2.81 -9.06
N THR A 351 -1.16 1.60 -8.63
CA THR A 351 -0.08 0.81 -9.22
C THR A 351 -0.39 0.44 -10.68
N PHE A 352 -1.58 -0.10 -10.97
CA PHE A 352 -1.99 -0.37 -12.35
C PHE A 352 -2.03 0.88 -13.22
N ARG A 353 -2.48 2.03 -12.67
CA ARG A 353 -2.49 3.31 -13.41
C ARG A 353 -1.07 3.79 -13.73
N ARG A 354 -0.14 3.67 -12.78
CA ARG A 354 1.28 3.99 -12.99
C ARG A 354 1.90 3.09 -14.06
N ALA A 355 1.66 1.79 -13.97
CA ALA A 355 2.09 0.82 -14.97
C ALA A 355 1.60 1.19 -16.38
N ALA A 356 0.29 1.45 -16.52
CA ALA A 356 -0.30 1.83 -17.80
C ALA A 356 0.27 3.14 -18.34
N ALA A 357 0.62 4.11 -17.49
CA ALA A 357 1.22 5.36 -17.92
C ALA A 357 2.59 5.18 -18.59
N THR A 358 3.36 4.16 -18.20
CA THR A 358 4.66 3.85 -18.84
C THR A 358 4.50 3.43 -20.30
N LEU A 359 3.34 2.90 -20.69
CA LEU A 359 3.03 2.50 -22.07
C LEU A 359 2.92 3.70 -23.03
N LYS A 360 2.80 4.93 -22.51
CA LYS A 360 2.75 6.14 -23.33
C LYS A 360 3.93 6.22 -24.32
N THR A 361 5.13 5.89 -23.84
CA THR A 361 6.37 5.92 -24.62
C THR A 361 6.84 4.53 -25.07
N SER A 362 6.08 3.48 -24.74
CA SER A 362 6.41 2.10 -25.16
C SER A 362 6.32 1.96 -26.69
N LYS A 363 7.27 1.18 -27.23
CA LYS A 363 7.34 0.79 -28.65
C LYS A 363 6.74 -0.59 -28.94
N SER A 364 6.15 -1.28 -27.96
CA SER A 364 5.54 -2.59 -28.19
C SER A 364 4.11 -2.50 -28.68
N ALA A 365 3.46 -3.66 -28.86
CA ALA A 365 2.06 -3.76 -29.23
C ALA A 365 1.09 -3.02 -28.28
N LEU A 366 1.40 -2.94 -26.98
CA LEU A 366 0.53 -2.24 -26.02
C LEU A 366 0.66 -0.71 -26.08
N GLY A 367 1.80 -0.19 -26.56
CA GLY A 367 2.04 1.25 -26.69
C GLY A 367 1.07 1.96 -27.64
N PRO A 368 0.93 1.53 -28.91
CA PRO A 368 -0.06 2.08 -29.85
C PRO A 368 -1.49 1.97 -29.34
N PHE A 369 -1.85 0.85 -28.71
CA PHE A 369 -3.17 0.68 -28.10
C PHE A 369 -3.44 1.76 -27.04
N TYR A 370 -2.51 1.95 -26.10
CA TYR A 370 -2.63 2.97 -25.05
C TYR A 370 -2.74 4.39 -25.63
N ARG A 371 -1.90 4.73 -26.63
CA ARG A 371 -1.94 6.05 -27.27
C ARG A 371 -3.28 6.31 -27.97
N ARG A 372 -3.86 5.29 -28.63
CA ARG A 372 -5.17 5.36 -29.29
C ARG A 372 -6.34 5.47 -28.31
N MET A 373 -6.25 4.83 -27.14
CA MET A 373 -7.31 4.94 -26.11
C MET A 373 -7.27 6.28 -25.36
N ARG A 374 -6.15 6.99 -25.42
CA ARG A 374 -5.95 8.28 -24.75
C ARG A 374 -6.44 9.47 -25.61
N THR A 375 -6.33 9.35 -26.93
CA THR A 375 -6.93 10.27 -27.90
C THR A 375 -8.44 10.06 -27.93
#